data_AF-A0A3L6RDU3-F1
#
_entry.id   AF-A0A3L6RDU3-F1
#
_cell.length_a   1.000
_cell.length_b   1.000
_cell.length_c   1.000
_cell.angle_alpha   90.00
_cell.angle_beta   90.00
_cell.angle_gamma   90.00
#
_symmetry.space_group_name_H-M   'P 1'
#
loop_
_entity.id
_entity.type
_entity.pdbx_description
1 polymer ?
#
loop_
_entity_poly.entity_id
_entity_poly.type
_entity_poly.pdbx_seq_one_letter_code
_entity_poly.pdbx_strand_id
1 'polypeptide(L)'
;MERQVEFTGILRDDKSQNPDFYNWNKVKIRYCDGASFSGNVKDELQNGTRFFFRGQRIWEAVMNELVFKGLRNAKQLSGFPNRMLCWWASHLHSL
;
A
#
# COMPACT_ATOMS: atom_id res chain seq x y z
N MET A 1 15.31 -7.31 7.60
CA MET A 1 14.08 -6.50 7.40
C MET A 1 13.18 -6.71 8.61
N GLU A 2 12.75 -5.64 9.28
CA GLU A 2 11.80 -5.74 10.41
C GLU A 2 10.51 -6.43 9.95
N ARG A 3 9.86 -7.23 10.80
CA ARG A 3 8.62 -7.92 10.42
C ARG A 3 7.38 -7.01 10.52
N GLN A 4 7.41 -6.06 11.45
CA GLN A 4 6.34 -5.09 11.69
C GLN A 4 6.89 -3.69 11.51
N VAL A 5 6.06 -2.76 11.05
CA VAL A 5 6.40 -1.35 10.89
C VAL A 5 5.32 -0.55 11.59
N GLU A 6 5.74 0.29 12.53
CA GLU A 6 4.84 1.20 13.22
C GLU A 6 4.18 2.19 12.25
N PHE A 7 2.88 2.41 12.45
CA PHE A 7 2.12 3.41 11.72
C PHE A 7 2.26 4.77 12.40
N THR A 8 2.76 5.75 11.64
CA THR A 8 3.04 7.11 12.12
C THR A 8 2.37 8.15 11.23
N GLY A 9 2.23 9.38 11.74
CA GLY A 9 1.62 10.50 11.02
C GLY A 9 0.20 10.16 10.53
N ILE A 10 -0.03 10.32 9.23
CA ILE A 10 -1.32 10.06 8.56
C ILE A 10 -1.78 8.60 8.61
N LEU A 11 -0.92 7.67 9.03
CA LEU A 11 -1.29 6.28 9.26
C LEU A 11 -1.63 5.97 10.71
N ARG A 12 -1.39 6.89 11.64
CA ARG A 12 -1.63 6.66 13.07
C ARG A 12 -3.12 6.41 13.34
N ASP A 13 -3.42 5.60 14.34
CA ASP A 13 -4.80 5.33 14.81
C ASP A 13 -5.30 6.37 15.82
N ASP A 14 -4.48 7.37 16.13
CA ASP A 14 -4.79 8.42 17.09
C ASP A 14 -5.48 9.60 16.39
N LYS A 15 -6.74 9.85 16.76
CA LYS A 15 -7.56 10.94 16.23
C LYS A 15 -6.95 12.34 16.42
N SER A 16 -6.19 12.55 17.49
CA SER A 16 -5.54 13.84 17.75
C SER A 16 -4.41 14.14 16.77
N GLN A 17 -3.76 13.09 16.25
CA GLN A 17 -2.64 13.18 15.31
C GLN A 17 -3.07 12.97 13.85
N ASN A 18 -4.15 12.22 13.63
CA ASN A 18 -4.68 11.85 12.33
C ASN A 18 -6.21 12.01 12.30
N PRO A 19 -6.73 13.24 12.36
CA PRO A 19 -8.17 13.48 12.41
C PRO A 19 -8.90 12.94 11.17
N ASP A 20 -8.21 12.85 10.04
CA ASP A 20 -8.80 12.48 8.75
C ASP A 20 -8.96 10.96 8.57
N PHE A 21 -7.97 10.16 8.99
CA PHE A 21 -7.90 8.73 8.67
C PHE A 21 -7.70 7.79 9.88
N TYR A 22 -7.82 8.30 11.12
CA TYR A 22 -7.58 7.48 12.33
C TYR A 22 -8.39 6.19 12.37
N ASN A 23 -9.63 6.18 11.86
CA ASN A 23 -10.51 5.00 11.84
C ASN A 23 -10.60 4.29 10.47
N TRP A 24 -9.73 4.61 9.52
CA TRP A 24 -9.71 3.97 8.20
C TRP A 24 -8.87 2.69 8.22
N ASN A 25 -9.16 1.76 7.31
CA ASN A 25 -8.22 0.67 7.00
C ASN A 25 -7.00 1.25 6.29
N LYS A 26 -5.81 0.86 6.73
CA LYS A 26 -4.55 1.47 6.33
C LYS A 26 -3.55 0.41 5.90
N VAL A 27 -2.98 0.57 4.71
CA VAL A 27 -1.99 -0.35 4.15
C VAL A 27 -0.76 0.43 3.69
N LYS A 28 0.40 0.03 4.22
CA LYS A 28 1.72 0.55 3.83
C LYS A 28 2.47 -0.51 3.03
N ILE A 29 2.58 -0.30 1.72
CA ILE A 29 3.38 -1.16 0.84
C ILE A 29 4.84 -0.72 0.94
N ARG A 30 5.75 -1.66 1.23
CA ARG A 30 7.17 -1.32 1.27
C ARG A 30 7.69 -1.08 -0.14
N TYR A 31 8.36 0.05 -0.33
CA TYR A 31 8.97 0.42 -1.59
C TYR A 31 10.26 -0.36 -1.81
N CYS A 32 10.33 -1.15 -2.89
CA CYS A 32 11.46 -2.02 -3.17
C CYS A 32 11.79 -2.19 -4.66
N ASP A 33 11.02 -1.57 -5.57
CA ASP A 33 11.23 -1.72 -7.01
C ASP A 33 12.11 -0.63 -7.63
N GLY A 34 12.34 0.49 -6.93
CA GLY A 34 13.18 1.59 -7.43
C GLY A 34 12.59 2.40 -8.58
N ALA A 35 11.33 2.16 -8.97
CA ALA A 35 10.64 2.85 -10.06
C ALA A 35 9.20 3.26 -9.70
N SER A 36 8.93 3.64 -8.45
CA SER A 36 7.63 4.09 -7.94
C SER A 36 6.45 3.16 -8.26
N PHE A 37 6.71 1.85 -8.29
CA PHE A 37 5.80 0.81 -8.72
C PHE A 37 5.28 0.94 -10.16
N SER A 38 5.98 1.66 -11.02
CA SER A 38 5.65 1.81 -12.45
C SER A 38 6.42 0.84 -13.35
N GLY A 39 7.53 0.27 -12.86
CA GLY A 39 8.35 -0.66 -13.63
C GLY A 39 7.67 -2.01 -13.88
N ASN A 40 7.82 -2.53 -15.10
CA ASN A 40 7.40 -3.89 -15.48
C ASN A 40 8.35 -4.51 -16.53
N VAL A 41 9.66 -4.29 -16.34
CA VAL A 41 10.65 -4.71 -17.34
C VAL A 41 10.82 -6.23 -17.31
N LYS A 42 10.96 -6.85 -18.49
CA LYS A 42 11.27 -8.28 -18.64
C LYS A 42 12.76 -8.56 -18.48
N ASP A 43 13.60 -7.73 -19.10
CA ASP A 43 15.06 -7.85 -19.09
C ASP A 43 15.71 -6.95 -18.04
N GLU A 44 16.56 -7.55 -17.20
CA GLU A 44 16.96 -6.98 -15.91
C GLU A 44 18.42 -6.58 -15.84
N LEU A 45 19.16 -6.80 -16.93
CA LEU A 45 20.59 -6.61 -16.96
C LEU A 45 20.92 -5.15 -17.32
N GLN A 46 21.39 -4.37 -16.36
CA GLN A 46 22.07 -3.12 -16.62
C GLN A 46 23.52 -3.23 -16.19
N ASN A 47 24.45 -3.05 -17.13
CA ASN A 47 25.90 -3.06 -16.89
C ASN A 47 26.39 -4.30 -16.09
N GLY A 48 25.86 -5.48 -16.40
CA GLY A 48 26.20 -6.73 -15.71
C GLY A 48 25.53 -6.95 -14.35
N THR A 49 24.80 -5.95 -13.83
CA THR A 49 24.01 -6.06 -12.59
C THR A 49 22.54 -6.32 -12.91
N ARG A 50 21.89 -7.21 -12.15
CA ARG A 50 20.46 -7.50 -12.29
C ARG A 50 19.63 -6.58 -11.40
N PHE A 51 18.84 -5.69 -12.01
CA PHE A 51 17.86 -4.86 -11.33
C PHE A 51 16.43 -5.27 -11.70
N PHE A 52 15.58 -5.38 -10.69
CA PHE A 52 14.20 -5.85 -10.83
C PHE A 52 13.21 -4.69 -10.70
N PHE A 53 13.08 -3.88 -11.75
CA PHE A 53 12.06 -2.83 -11.83
C PHE A 53 10.70 -3.46 -12.18
N ARG A 54 10.11 -4.19 -11.22
CA ARG A 54 8.85 -4.95 -11.37
C ARG A 54 7.75 -4.49 -10.43
N GLY A 55 7.81 -3.24 -9.97
CA GLY A 55 6.86 -2.76 -8.98
C GLY A 55 5.41 -2.70 -9.47
N GLN A 56 5.15 -2.66 -10.79
CA GLN A 56 3.79 -2.84 -11.30
C GLN A 56 3.21 -4.20 -10.88
N ARG A 57 4.01 -5.27 -10.93
CA ARG A 57 3.56 -6.62 -10.53
C ARG A 57 3.32 -6.71 -9.03
N ILE A 58 4.15 -6.03 -8.25
CA ILE A 58 3.97 -5.94 -6.79
C ILE A 58 2.65 -5.22 -6.49
N TRP A 59 2.39 -4.10 -7.17
CA TRP A 59 1.16 -3.34 -7.03
C TRP A 59 -0.08 -4.17 -7.39
N GLU A 60 -0.07 -4.86 -8.53
CA GLU A 60 -1.17 -5.72 -8.97
C GLU A 60 -1.44 -6.84 -7.98
N ALA A 61 -0.40 -7.54 -7.51
CA ALA A 61 -0.53 -8.60 -6.51
C ALA A 61 -1.14 -8.08 -5.20
N VAL A 62 -0.65 -6.95 -4.69
CA VAL A 62 -1.17 -6.34 -3.45
C VAL A 62 -2.64 -5.93 -3.65
N MET A 63 -2.95 -5.20 -4.71
CA MET A 63 -4.33 -4.73 -4.96
C MET A 63 -5.31 -5.88 -5.07
N ASN A 64 -4.95 -6.95 -5.79
CA ASN A 64 -5.78 -8.15 -5.90
C ASN A 64 -6.07 -8.76 -4.52
N GLU A 65 -5.08 -8.84 -3.63
CA GLU A 65 -5.30 -9.35 -2.28
C GLU A 65 -6.15 -8.41 -1.42
N LEU A 66 -5.94 -7.09 -1.52
CA LEU A 66 -6.71 -6.11 -0.75
C LEU A 66 -8.19 -6.09 -1.14
N VAL A 67 -8.50 -6.29 -2.43
CA VAL A 67 -9.89 -6.44 -2.91
C VAL A 67 -10.61 -7.53 -2.13
N PHE A 68 -9.99 -8.69 -1.95
CA PHE A 68 -10.58 -9.79 -1.16
C PHE A 68 -10.62 -9.50 0.35
N LYS A 69 -9.65 -8.76 0.89
CA LYS A 69 -9.60 -8.39 2.31
C LYS A 69 -10.54 -7.24 2.72
N GLY A 70 -11.32 -6.70 1.79
CA GLY A 70 -12.38 -5.73 2.09
C GLY A 70 -12.31 -4.42 1.31
N LEU A 71 -11.27 -4.19 0.52
CA LEU A 71 -11.20 -3.03 -0.37
C LEU A 71 -12.37 -3.01 -1.38
N ARG A 72 -12.88 -4.18 -1.79
CA ARG A 72 -14.08 -4.29 -2.64
C ARG A 72 -15.32 -3.62 -2.06
N ASN A 73 -15.38 -3.47 -0.72
CA ASN A 73 -16.50 -2.90 0.01
C ASN A 73 -16.20 -1.46 0.49
N ALA A 74 -15.07 -0.88 0.08
CA ALA A 74 -14.70 0.47 0.46
C ALA A 74 -15.63 1.49 -0.19
N LYS A 75 -16.09 2.47 0.60
CA LYS A 75 -16.87 3.61 0.09
C LYS A 75 -15.99 4.76 -0.36
N GLN A 76 -14.82 4.89 0.24
CA GLN A 76 -13.85 5.94 -0.06
C GLN A 76 -12.46 5.34 -0.07
N LEU A 77 -11.64 5.77 -1.03
CA LEU A 77 -10.26 5.35 -1.20
C LEU A 77 -9.39 6.61 -1.38
N SER A 78 -8.32 6.70 -0.59
CA SER A 78 -7.30 7.73 -0.72
C SER A 78 -5.95 7.09 -0.98
N GLY A 79 -5.26 7.54 -2.04
CA GLY A 79 -3.94 7.08 -2.43
C GLY A 79 -2.91 8.21 -2.34
N PHE A 80 -1.74 7.91 -1.79
CA PHE A 80 -0.64 8.88 -1.66
C PHE A 80 0.51 8.59 -2.65
N PRO A 81 1.40 9.56 -2.94
CA PRO A 81 2.47 9.43 -3.95
C PRO A 81 3.38 8.21 -3.78
N ASN A 82 3.57 7.71 -2.55
CA ASN A 82 4.35 6.51 -2.25
C ASN A 82 3.52 5.22 -2.24
N ARG A 83 2.36 5.21 -2.92
CA ARG A 83 1.44 4.07 -3.00
C ARG A 83 1.02 3.52 -1.63
N MET A 84 0.87 4.44 -0.69
CA MET A 84 0.17 4.22 0.57
C MET A 84 -1.34 4.33 0.31
N LEU A 85 -2.11 3.39 0.85
CA LEU A 85 -3.55 3.30 0.65
C LEU A 85 -4.28 3.39 1.98
N CYS A 86 -5.24 4.30 2.06
CA CYS A 86 -6.20 4.39 3.15
C CYS A 86 -7.61 4.21 2.55
N TRP A 87 -8.44 3.36 3.14
CA TRP A 87 -9.86 3.29 2.76
C TRP A 87 -10.81 3.13 3.93
N TRP A 88 -12.04 3.63 3.74
CA TRP A 88 -13.13 3.43 4.69
C TRP A 88 -14.12 2.41 4.14
N ALA A 89 -14.37 1.34 4.90
CA ALA A 89 -15.52 0.46 4.72
C ALA A 89 -16.53 0.77 5.83
N SER A 90 -17.77 1.10 5.46
CA SER A 90 -18.74 1.66 6.40
C SER A 90 -19.35 0.68 7.41
N HIS A 91 -18.98 -0.61 7.41
CA HIS A 91 -19.41 -1.56 8.44
C HIS A 91 -18.30 -2.60 8.66
N LEU A 92 -17.44 -2.33 9.65
CA LEU A 92 -16.62 -3.35 10.31
C LEU A 92 -17.09 -3.48 11.78
N HIS A 93 -18.41 -3.48 11.98
CA HIS A 93 -19.04 -3.81 13.27
C HIS A 93 -19.42 -5.30 13.36
N SER A 94 -18.84 -6.17 12.54
CA SER A 94 -18.98 -7.63 12.68
C SER A 94 -17.75 -8.34 12.12
N LEU A 95 -16.68 -8.30 12.91
CA LEU A 95 -15.87 -9.48 13.18
C LEU A 95 -15.88 -9.69 14.70
#